data_AF-A0A4W5KZW8-F1
#
_entry.id   AF-A0A4W5KZW8-F1
#
_cell.length_a   1.000
_cell.length_b   1.000
_cell.length_c   1.000
_cell.angle_alpha   90.00
_cell.angle_beta   90.00
_cell.angle_gamma   90.00
#
_symmetry.space_group_name_H-M   'P 1'
#
loop_
_entity.id
_entity.type
_entity.pdbx_description
1 polymer ?
#
loop_
_entity_poly.entity_id
_entity_poly.type
_entity_poly.pdbx_seq_one_letter_code
_entity_poly.pdbx_strand_id
1 'polypeptide(L)'
;MIYYSCNVGFKPSTGGWWGEATCTEGTWSGILECIAQGVPCDPPPKVENAIVEIPYQNKYIYGFEVNYECRKFFEIDGLNKITCENGNWTTPPPTCKQPNDFCGPPPHLINGDTMGHTRERYRNGQSVQYVCQQYYILDPPSAYKTCRDGIWIGPMTCLSK
;
A
#
# COMPACT_ATOMS: atom_id res chain seq x y z
N MET A 1 -42.92 -14.32 -10.43
CA MET A 1 -41.54 -13.89 -10.17
C MET A 1 -40.71 -15.11 -9.80
N ILE A 2 -39.54 -15.27 -10.41
CA ILE A 2 -38.59 -16.34 -10.15
C ILE A 2 -37.18 -15.76 -10.09
N TYR A 3 -36.29 -16.49 -9.43
CA TYR A 3 -34.85 -16.25 -9.49
C TYR A 3 -34.19 -17.31 -10.37
N TYR A 4 -33.24 -16.90 -11.20
CA TYR A 4 -32.48 -17.80 -12.06
C TYR A 4 -31.00 -17.46 -12.03
N SER A 5 -30.15 -18.43 -12.35
CA SER A 5 -28.72 -18.26 -12.50
C SER A 5 -28.30 -18.66 -13.92
N CYS A 6 -27.14 -18.17 -14.34
CA CYS A 6 -26.51 -18.61 -15.59
C CYS A 6 -25.72 -19.90 -15.36
N ASN A 7 -25.33 -20.55 -16.46
CA ASN A 7 -24.42 -21.69 -16.42
C ASN A 7 -23.08 -21.31 -15.77
N VAL A 8 -22.35 -22.32 -15.29
CA VAL A 8 -21.03 -22.16 -14.68
C VAL A 8 -20.11 -21.34 -15.60
N GLY A 9 -19.49 -20.28 -15.06
CA GLY A 9 -18.62 -19.36 -15.79
C GLY A 9 -19.34 -18.17 -16.45
N PHE A 10 -20.66 -18.08 -16.30
CA PHE A 10 -21.48 -16.98 -16.79
C PHE A 10 -22.28 -16.32 -15.65
N LYS A 11 -22.62 -15.04 -15.80
CA LYS A 11 -23.48 -14.28 -14.88
C LYS A 11 -24.47 -13.40 -15.66
N PRO A 12 -25.60 -13.02 -15.07
CA PRO A 12 -26.46 -11.99 -15.65
C PRO A 12 -25.69 -10.68 -15.89
N SER A 13 -26.04 -9.96 -16.96
CA SER A 13 -25.35 -8.74 -17.39
C SER A 13 -25.25 -7.66 -16.30
N THR A 14 -26.28 -7.54 -15.45
CA THR A 14 -26.29 -6.59 -14.33
C THR A 14 -25.76 -7.24 -13.03
N GLY A 15 -24.44 -7.14 -12.81
CA GLY A 15 -23.73 -7.11 -11.51
C GLY A 15 -23.92 -8.21 -10.44
N GLY A 16 -25.03 -8.95 -10.42
CA GLY A 16 -25.37 -9.94 -9.41
C GLY A 16 -25.08 -11.38 -9.84
N TRP A 17 -25.32 -12.32 -8.92
CA TRP A 17 -25.13 -13.76 -9.12
C TRP A 17 -26.41 -14.50 -9.54
N TRP A 18 -27.55 -13.82 -9.49
CA TRP A 18 -28.84 -14.31 -9.94
C TRP A 18 -29.59 -13.17 -10.64
N GLY A 19 -30.43 -13.53 -11.60
CA GLY A 19 -31.39 -12.63 -12.22
C GLY A 19 -32.79 -12.85 -11.65
N GLU A 20 -33.66 -11.88 -11.87
CA GLU A 20 -35.07 -11.95 -11.50
C GLU A 20 -35.93 -11.87 -12.76
N ALA A 21 -36.84 -12.82 -12.94
CA ALA A 21 -37.75 -12.85 -14.08
C ALA A 21 -39.21 -12.96 -13.63
N THR A 22 -40.11 -12.32 -14.37
CA THR A 22 -41.54 -12.36 -14.11
C THR A 22 -42.28 -12.84 -15.35
N CYS A 23 -43.19 -13.79 -15.16
CA CYS A 23 -44.12 -14.25 -16.18
C CYS A 23 -45.46 -13.56 -15.97
N THR A 24 -45.94 -12.83 -16.97
CA THR A 24 -47.26 -12.19 -17.01
C THR A 24 -47.98 -12.63 -18.27
N GLU A 25 -49.16 -13.22 -18.12
CA GLU A 25 -50.00 -13.68 -19.24
C GLU A 25 -49.23 -14.57 -20.25
N GLY A 26 -48.34 -15.43 -19.75
CA GLY A 26 -47.53 -16.35 -20.57
C GLY A 26 -46.29 -15.72 -21.21
N THR A 27 -46.03 -14.43 -21.00
CA THR A 27 -44.83 -13.74 -21.51
C THR A 27 -43.83 -13.50 -20.38
N TRP A 28 -42.57 -13.87 -20.62
CA TRP A 28 -41.47 -13.63 -19.68
C TRP A 28 -40.85 -12.23 -19.87
N SER A 29 -40.59 -11.56 -18.76
CA SER A 29 -39.88 -10.28 -18.68
C SER A 29 -38.79 -10.34 -17.60
N GLY A 30 -37.74 -9.52 -17.73
CA GLY A 30 -36.61 -9.50 -16.79
C GLY A 30 -35.54 -10.58 -17.04
N ILE A 31 -35.62 -11.31 -18.16
CA ILE A 31 -34.54 -12.22 -18.58
C ILE A 31 -33.37 -11.38 -19.11
N LEU A 32 -32.23 -11.48 -18.45
CA LEU A 32 -30.98 -10.78 -18.76
C LEU A 32 -30.06 -11.68 -19.57
N GLU A 33 -29.20 -11.07 -20.38
CA GLU A 33 -28.17 -11.82 -21.10
C GLU A 33 -27.13 -12.38 -20.13
N CYS A 34 -26.77 -13.66 -20.33
CA CYS A 34 -25.68 -14.30 -19.62
C CYS A 34 -24.35 -13.94 -20.28
N ILE A 35 -23.53 -13.17 -19.57
CA ILE A 35 -22.17 -12.78 -20.01
C ILE A 35 -21.13 -13.64 -19.30
N ALA A 36 -19.97 -13.83 -19.92
CA ALA A 36 -18.85 -14.50 -19.28
C ALA A 36 -18.49 -13.77 -17.98
N GLN A 37 -18.30 -14.52 -16.90
CA GLN A 37 -17.99 -13.99 -15.58
C GLN A 37 -16.60 -13.32 -15.53
N GLY A 38 -15.79 -13.49 -16.58
CA GLY A 38 -14.38 -13.13 -16.62
C GLY A 38 -13.54 -14.08 -15.76
N VAL A 39 -12.23 -14.11 -16.00
CA VAL A 39 -11.31 -14.87 -15.15
C VAL A 39 -11.08 -14.09 -13.86
N PRO A 40 -11.30 -14.68 -12.67
CA PRO A 40 -11.02 -14.01 -11.41
C PRO A 40 -9.51 -13.88 -11.17
N CYS A 41 -9.10 -12.77 -10.58
CA CYS A 41 -7.72 -12.51 -10.22
C CYS A 41 -7.34 -13.17 -8.90
N ASP A 42 -6.06 -13.50 -8.76
CA ASP A 42 -5.43 -13.81 -7.47
C ASP A 42 -5.39 -12.58 -6.56
N PRO A 43 -4.96 -12.70 -5.28
CA PRO A 43 -4.84 -11.54 -4.41
C PRO A 43 -4.02 -10.40 -5.05
N PRO A 44 -4.40 -9.14 -4.80
CA PRO A 44 -3.74 -7.98 -5.40
C PRO A 44 -2.25 -7.91 -5.01
N PRO A 45 -1.39 -7.35 -5.87
CA PRO A 45 0.04 -7.27 -5.61
C PRO A 45 0.33 -6.51 -4.31
N LYS A 46 1.32 -7.00 -3.56
CA LYS A 46 1.76 -6.34 -2.33
C LYS A 46 2.58 -5.11 -2.69
N VAL A 47 2.12 -3.93 -2.26
CA VAL A 47 2.86 -2.67 -2.38
C VAL A 47 3.51 -2.35 -1.04
N GLU A 48 4.81 -2.07 -1.05
CA GLU A 48 5.55 -1.70 0.16
C GLU A 48 5.00 -0.39 0.73
N ASN A 49 4.90 -0.31 2.06
CA ASN A 49 4.33 0.85 2.76
C ASN A 49 2.90 1.22 2.33
N ALA A 50 2.14 0.29 1.74
CA ALA A 50 0.72 0.46 1.49
C ALA A 50 -0.12 -0.52 2.32
N ILE A 51 -1.39 -0.20 2.45
CA ILE A 51 -2.47 -1.07 2.92
C ILE A 51 -3.58 -1.09 1.88
N VAL A 52 -4.36 -2.16 1.91
CA VAL A 52 -5.56 -2.29 1.09
C VAL A 52 -6.72 -2.55 2.06
N GLU A 53 -7.67 -1.63 2.13
CA GLU A 53 -8.81 -1.72 3.04
C GLU A 53 -9.93 -2.62 2.49
N ILE A 54 -9.60 -3.85 2.13
CA ILE A 54 -10.59 -4.86 1.70
C ILE A 54 -10.39 -6.16 2.47
N PRO A 55 -11.46 -6.93 2.73
CA PRO A 55 -11.34 -8.28 3.23
C PRO A 55 -10.45 -9.10 2.30
N TYR A 56 -9.48 -9.81 2.88
CA TYR A 56 -8.66 -10.75 2.13
C TYR A 56 -9.54 -11.86 1.55
N GLN A 57 -9.41 -12.08 0.25
CA GLN A 57 -10.06 -13.17 -0.46
C GLN A 57 -9.02 -13.93 -1.27
N ASN A 58 -9.21 -15.24 -1.42
CA ASN A 58 -8.31 -16.05 -2.26
C ASN A 58 -8.46 -15.73 -3.76
N LYS A 59 -9.59 -15.16 -4.17
CA LYS A 59 -9.88 -14.77 -5.55
C LYS A 59 -10.77 -13.52 -5.57
N TYR A 60 -10.52 -12.63 -6.53
CA TYR A 60 -11.29 -11.42 -6.77
C TYR A 60 -11.96 -11.49 -8.14
N ILE A 61 -13.24 -11.12 -8.22
CA ILE A 61 -14.01 -11.23 -9.47
C ILE A 61 -13.51 -10.24 -10.54
N TYR A 62 -13.75 -10.55 -11.80
CA TYR A 62 -13.50 -9.62 -12.90
C TYR A 62 -14.24 -8.28 -12.68
N GLY A 63 -13.55 -7.18 -12.97
CA GLY A 63 -14.02 -5.81 -12.74
C GLY A 63 -13.96 -5.38 -11.28
N PHE A 64 -13.51 -6.23 -10.35
CA PHE A 64 -13.32 -5.83 -8.95
C PHE A 64 -12.20 -4.78 -8.86
N GLU A 65 -12.45 -3.71 -8.11
CA GLU A 65 -11.51 -2.61 -7.92
C GLU A 65 -10.92 -2.63 -6.52
N VAL A 66 -9.62 -2.34 -6.44
CA VAL A 66 -8.86 -2.30 -5.21
C VAL A 66 -8.19 -0.95 -5.09
N ASN A 67 -8.42 -0.27 -3.96
CA ASN A 67 -7.74 0.97 -3.63
C ASN A 67 -6.60 0.70 -2.65
N TYR A 68 -5.43 1.23 -2.96
CA TYR A 68 -4.29 1.28 -2.07
C TYR A 68 -4.28 2.60 -1.32
N GLU A 69 -3.98 2.49 -0.03
CA GLU A 69 -3.69 3.62 0.82
C GLU A 69 -2.25 3.49 1.33
N CYS A 70 -1.48 4.58 1.22
CA CYS A 70 -0.15 4.58 1.79
C CYS A 70 -0.22 4.67 3.31
N ARG A 71 0.64 3.90 3.97
CA ARG A 71 0.85 4.01 5.41
C ARG A 71 1.28 5.42 5.77
N LYS A 72 1.05 5.77 7.03
CA LYS A 72 1.43 7.06 7.61
C LYS A 72 2.85 7.48 7.17
N PHE A 73 2.96 8.73 6.75
CA PHE A 73 4.20 9.40 6.28
C PHE A 73 4.71 9.03 4.89
N PHE A 74 4.02 8.12 4.19
CA PHE A 74 4.26 7.88 2.77
C PHE A 74 3.19 8.57 1.94
N GLU A 75 3.58 9.02 0.76
CA GLU A 75 2.69 9.59 -0.24
C GLU A 75 2.59 8.65 -1.42
N ILE A 76 1.39 8.60 -2.00
CA ILE A 76 1.14 7.72 -3.14
C ILE A 76 1.68 8.35 -4.41
N ASP A 77 2.35 7.51 -5.21
CA ASP A 77 2.87 7.85 -6.52
C ASP A 77 2.23 6.92 -7.57
N GLY A 78 1.52 7.53 -8.51
CA GLY A 78 0.68 6.84 -9.51
C GLY A 78 -0.80 6.78 -9.13
N LEU A 79 -1.54 5.91 -9.84
CA LEU A 79 -2.97 5.69 -9.58
C LEU A 79 -3.15 4.81 -8.35
N ASN A 80 -3.96 5.27 -7.39
CA ASN A 80 -4.22 4.53 -6.15
C ASN A 80 -5.11 3.30 -6.32
N LYS A 81 -5.57 3.03 -7.55
CA LYS A 81 -6.58 2.02 -7.83
C LYS A 81 -6.11 1.06 -8.91
N ILE A 82 -6.35 -0.22 -8.70
CA ILE A 82 -6.19 -1.26 -9.71
C ILE A 82 -7.49 -2.04 -9.88
N THR A 83 -7.70 -2.58 -11.09
CA THR A 83 -8.90 -3.34 -11.44
C THR A 83 -8.52 -4.75 -11.90
N CYS A 84 -9.33 -5.74 -11.54
CA CYS A 84 -9.14 -7.11 -12.01
C CYS A 84 -9.64 -7.24 -13.46
N GLU A 85 -8.73 -7.42 -14.41
CA GLU A 85 -8.99 -7.58 -15.83
C GLU A 85 -8.55 -8.97 -16.30
N ASN A 86 -9.52 -9.84 -16.59
CA ASN A 86 -9.31 -11.19 -17.12
C ASN A 86 -8.17 -11.97 -16.44
N GLY A 87 -8.23 -12.08 -15.11
CA GLY A 87 -7.29 -12.85 -14.31
C GLY A 87 -6.01 -12.10 -13.92
N ASN A 88 -5.80 -10.89 -14.43
CA ASN A 88 -4.66 -10.04 -14.07
C ASN A 88 -5.12 -8.71 -13.50
N TRP A 89 -4.37 -8.17 -12.54
CA TRP A 89 -4.58 -6.81 -12.09
C TRP A 89 -4.01 -5.82 -13.09
N THR A 90 -4.68 -4.68 -13.29
CA THR A 90 -4.15 -3.56 -14.07
C THR A 90 -2.78 -3.14 -13.55
N THR A 91 -1.87 -2.81 -14.46
CA THR A 91 -0.49 -2.43 -14.14
C THR A 91 -0.18 -1.00 -14.62
N PRO A 92 0.80 -0.31 -14.02
CA PRO A 92 1.54 -0.69 -12.82
C PRO A 92 0.71 -0.46 -11.52
N PRO A 93 0.94 -1.23 -10.45
CA PRO A 93 0.42 -0.88 -9.13
C PRO A 93 1.05 0.44 -8.63
N PRO A 94 0.40 1.16 -7.70
CA PRO A 94 0.97 2.37 -7.12
C PRO A 94 2.24 2.07 -6.32
N THR A 95 3.03 3.11 -6.09
CA THR A 95 4.14 3.05 -5.12
C THR A 95 3.92 4.05 -4.00
N CYS A 96 4.38 3.73 -2.80
CA CYS A 96 4.33 4.62 -1.65
C CYS A 96 5.73 5.14 -1.38
N LYS A 97 5.95 6.43 -1.64
CA LYS A 97 7.26 7.08 -1.50
C LYS A 97 7.28 7.94 -0.26
N GLN A 98 8.41 7.94 0.42
CA GLN A 98 8.63 8.90 1.48
C GLN A 98 8.85 10.29 0.85
N PRO A 99 8.11 11.33 1.27
CA PRO A 99 8.29 12.66 0.73
C PRO A 99 9.69 13.17 1.04
N ASN A 100 10.37 13.72 0.03
CA ASN A 100 11.76 14.19 0.14
C ASN A 100 11.93 15.31 1.19
N ASP A 101 10.85 15.98 1.61
CA ASP A 101 10.94 17.02 2.66
C ASP A 101 11.20 16.46 4.06
N PHE A 102 11.21 15.14 4.23
CA PHE A 102 11.32 14.51 5.53
C PHE A 102 12.19 13.27 5.57
N CYS A 103 13.02 13.17 6.59
CA CYS A 103 13.77 11.96 6.92
C CYS A 103 12.96 11.06 7.85
N GLY A 104 13.23 9.76 7.76
CA GLY A 104 12.69 8.78 8.70
C GLY A 104 13.43 8.82 10.05
N PRO A 105 13.32 7.76 10.86
CA PRO A 105 14.12 7.61 12.07
C PRO A 105 15.63 7.80 11.78
N PRO A 106 16.40 8.36 12.72
CA PRO A 106 17.83 8.53 12.53
C PRO A 106 18.56 7.20 12.37
N PRO A 107 19.67 7.15 11.62
CA PRO A 107 20.45 5.94 11.47
C PRO A 107 21.03 5.50 12.82
N HIS A 108 21.15 4.18 13.00
CA HIS A 108 21.79 3.60 14.17
C HIS A 108 23.30 3.90 14.20
N LEU A 109 23.85 4.21 15.38
CA LEU A 109 25.29 4.44 15.59
C LEU A 109 25.94 3.21 16.22
N ILE A 110 26.97 2.67 15.60
CA ILE A 110 27.75 1.57 16.19
C ILE A 110 28.49 2.09 17.43
N ASN A 111 28.41 1.36 18.54
CA ASN A 111 28.97 1.75 19.83
C ASN A 111 28.46 3.10 20.36
N GLY A 112 27.22 3.47 20.00
CA GLY A 112 26.58 4.69 20.43
C GLY A 112 25.07 4.63 20.26
N ASP A 113 24.40 5.71 20.60
CA ASP A 113 22.96 5.89 20.42
C ASP A 113 22.63 7.37 20.25
N THR A 114 21.40 7.67 19.85
CA THR A 114 20.85 9.02 19.81
C THR A 114 20.71 9.62 21.22
N MET A 115 20.93 10.93 21.32
CA MET A 115 20.66 11.67 22.56
C MET A 115 19.15 11.96 22.67
N GLY A 116 18.47 11.19 23.51
CA GLY A 116 17.04 11.36 23.80
C GLY A 116 16.12 10.53 22.90
N HIS A 117 14.82 10.84 22.92
CA HIS A 117 13.84 10.05 22.17
C HIS A 117 13.82 10.38 20.67
N THR A 118 13.89 9.35 19.85
CA THR A 118 13.74 9.45 18.40
C THR A 118 12.28 9.61 17.98
N ARG A 119 12.05 10.31 16.88
CA ARG A 119 10.73 10.43 16.23
C ARG A 119 10.67 9.56 14.98
N GLU A 120 9.47 9.28 14.52
CA GLU A 120 9.26 8.56 13.24
C GLU A 120 9.61 9.43 12.03
N ARG A 121 9.58 10.77 12.18
CA ARG A 121 9.77 11.71 11.08
C ARG A 121 10.47 13.00 11.52
N TYR A 122 11.38 13.49 10.67
CA TYR A 122 12.12 14.74 10.85
C TYR A 122 11.99 15.61 9.61
N ARG A 123 11.66 16.89 9.77
CA ARG A 123 11.63 17.87 8.66
C ARG A 123 13.05 18.20 8.20
N ASN A 124 13.18 18.61 6.94
CA ASN A 124 14.40 19.19 6.41
C ASN A 124 14.94 20.30 7.35
N GLY A 125 16.24 20.24 7.64
CA GLY A 125 16.94 21.12 8.59
C GLY A 125 16.92 20.66 10.05
N GLN A 126 16.06 19.71 10.45
CA GLN A 126 16.09 19.16 11.80
C GLN A 126 17.33 18.27 12.01
N SER A 127 17.87 18.28 13.22
CA SER A 127 19.09 17.54 13.55
C SER A 127 18.93 16.70 14.80
N VAL A 128 19.69 15.60 14.87
CA VAL A 128 19.81 14.75 16.06
C VAL A 128 21.27 14.63 16.48
N GLN A 129 21.48 14.67 17.79
CA GLN A 129 22.79 14.44 18.40
C GLN A 129 22.91 12.99 18.82
N TYR A 130 24.16 12.53 18.91
CA TYR A 130 24.49 11.17 19.31
C TYR A 130 25.45 11.18 20.48
N VAL A 131 25.43 10.09 21.24
CA VAL A 131 26.33 9.81 22.35
C VAL A 131 26.96 8.44 22.15
N CYS A 132 28.25 8.33 22.42
CA CYS A 132 28.94 7.05 22.38
C CYS A 132 28.77 6.28 23.70
N GLN A 133 28.78 4.96 23.59
CA GLN A 133 28.82 4.06 24.74
C GLN A 133 30.12 4.24 25.53
N GLN A 134 30.16 3.63 26.71
CA GLN A 134 31.36 3.63 27.56
C GLN A 134 32.57 3.09 26.78
N TYR A 135 33.73 3.72 26.99
CA TYR A 135 35.01 3.43 26.30
C TYR A 135 35.14 3.93 24.86
N TYR A 136 34.17 4.69 24.35
CA TYR A 136 34.25 5.34 23.04
C TYR A 136 34.16 6.86 23.16
N ILE A 137 34.68 7.57 22.15
CA ILE A 137 34.60 9.03 21.99
C ILE A 137 33.98 9.33 20.64
N LEU A 138 33.06 10.30 20.63
CA LEU A 138 32.43 10.78 19.41
C LEU A 138 33.44 11.61 18.60
N ASP A 139 33.65 11.23 17.35
CA ASP A 139 34.51 11.92 16.39
C ASP A 139 33.71 12.31 15.12
N PRO A 140 33.63 13.61 14.78
CA PRO A 140 34.15 14.75 15.54
C PRO A 140 33.37 15.01 16.85
N PRO A 141 33.95 15.75 17.81
CA PRO A 141 33.24 16.17 19.01
C PRO A 141 31.96 16.94 18.67
N SER A 142 30.88 16.67 19.40
CA SER A 142 29.56 17.29 19.18
C SER A 142 28.96 17.04 17.79
N ALA A 143 29.33 15.94 17.13
CA ALA A 143 28.75 15.56 15.86
C ALA A 143 27.22 15.36 15.93
N TYR A 144 26.54 15.76 14.86
CA TYR A 144 25.11 15.60 14.69
C TYR A 144 24.78 15.19 13.26
N LYS A 145 23.65 14.51 13.09
CA LYS A 145 23.06 14.26 11.77
C LYS A 145 21.95 15.27 11.52
N THR A 146 21.94 15.87 10.34
CA THR A 146 20.88 16.77 9.88
C THR A 146 20.08 16.10 8.78
N CYS A 147 18.76 16.23 8.84
CA CYS A 147 17.88 15.80 7.78
C CYS A 147 17.96 16.78 6.61
N ARG A 148 18.30 16.30 5.41
CA ARG A 148 18.27 17.09 4.17
C ARG A 148 17.73 16.22 3.03
N ASP A 149 16.64 16.67 2.42
CA ASP A 149 16.03 16.04 1.24
C ASP A 149 15.80 14.52 1.41
N GLY A 150 15.30 14.14 2.59
CA GLY A 150 14.99 12.75 2.95
C GLY A 150 16.19 11.94 3.44
N ILE A 151 17.39 12.52 3.44
CA ILE A 151 18.65 11.83 3.77
C ILE A 151 19.29 12.43 5.03
N TRP A 152 19.80 11.56 5.90
CA TRP A 152 20.57 11.94 7.08
C TRP A 152 22.04 12.22 6.74
N ILE A 153 22.41 13.50 6.74
CA ILE A 153 23.76 13.98 6.42
C ILE A 153 24.52 14.40 7.68
N GLY A 154 25.85 14.39 7.64
CA GLY A 154 26.74 14.74 8.76
C GLY A 154 27.61 13.58 9.22
N PRO A 155 28.77 13.82 9.85
CA PRO A 155 29.62 12.74 10.38
C PRO A 155 29.03 12.17 11.66
N MET A 156 29.25 10.88 11.93
CA MET A 156 29.04 10.28 13.26
C MET A 156 29.87 9.01 13.37
N THR A 157 30.87 9.01 14.26
CA THR A 157 31.69 7.83 14.52
C THR A 157 32.04 7.76 16.00
N CYS A 158 31.98 6.57 16.57
CA CYS A 158 32.48 6.30 17.91
C CYS A 158 33.82 5.57 17.81
N LEU A 159 34.91 6.24 18.21
CA LEU A 159 36.27 5.69 18.22
C LEU A 159 36.62 5.20 19.62
N SER A 160 37.31 4.07 19.73
CA SER A 160 37.75 3.55 21.03
C SER A 160 38.75 4.51 21.68
N LYS A 161 38.62 4.68 23.00
CA LYS A 161 39.58 5.40 23.83
C LYS A 161 40.92 4.70 23.91
#